data_AF-A0A535QRY1-F1
#
_entry.id   AF-A0A535QRY1-F1
#
_cell.length_a   1.000
_cell.length_b   1.000
_cell.length_c   1.000
_cell.angle_alpha   90.00
_cell.angle_beta   90.00
_cell.angle_gamma   90.00
#
_symmetry.space_group_name_H-M   'P 1'
#
loop_
_entity.id
_entity.type
_entity.pdbx_description
1 polymer ?
#
loop_
_entity_poly.entity_id
_entity_poly.type
_entity_poly.pdbx_seq_one_letter_code
_entity_poly.pdbx_strand_id
1 'polypeptide(L)' 'MSTQVFSVSEVKRLLEQGAQLVDVLSEAEFEHDHLPGAINIPLKRLDATTAARLDRDRPVIVYCNDFG' A
#
# COMPACT_ATOMS: atom_id res chain seq x y z
N MET A 1 12.94 -9.57 -10.67
CA MET A 1 12.82 -8.11 -10.55
C MET A 1 13.63 -7.68 -9.33
N SER A 2 14.35 -6.56 -9.40
CA SER A 2 15.08 -6.04 -8.25
C SER A 2 14.07 -5.47 -7.25
N THR A 3 14.13 -5.89 -5.99
CA THR A 3 13.36 -5.26 -4.92
C THR A 3 13.93 -3.86 -4.69
N GLN A 4 13.09 -2.84 -4.82
CA GLN A 4 13.45 -1.48 -4.45
C GLN A 4 13.00 -1.23 -3.01
N VAL A 5 13.95 -0.85 -2.16
CA VAL A 5 13.67 -0.41 -0.79
C VAL A 5 13.64 1.12 -0.80
N PHE A 6 12.59 1.71 -0.25
CA PHE A 6 12.44 3.16 -0.14
C PHE A 6 12.54 3.59 1.32
N SER A 7 13.25 4.68 1.58
CA SER A 7 13.20 5.37 2.87
C SER A 7 11.84 6.03 3.08
N VAL A 8 11.52 6.35 4.34
CA VAL A 8 10.28 7.08 4.68
C VAL A 8 10.17 8.41 3.92
N SER A 9 11.28 9.12 3.75
CA SER A 9 11.32 10.40 3.03
C SER A 9 11.03 10.23 1.53
N GLU A 10 11.50 9.15 0.92
CA GLU A 10 11.19 8.82 -0.48
C GLU A 10 9.73 8.45 -0.65
N VAL A 11 9.19 7.62 0.26
CA VAL A 11 7.75 7.29 0.26
C VAL A 11 6.91 8.56 0.37
N LYS A 12 7.20 9.45 1.30
CA LYS A 12 6.49 10.75 1.44
C LYS A 12 6.50 11.56 0.13
N ARG A 13 7.65 11.68 -0.52
CA ARG A 13 7.78 12.39 -1.80
C ARG A 13 6.95 11.75 -2.90
N LEU A 14 6.95 10.42 -2.99
CA LEU A 14 6.15 9.70 -3.98
C LEU A 14 4.65 9.90 -3.75
N LEU A 15 4.22 9.95 -2.48
CA LEU A 15 2.83 10.26 -2.13
C LEU A 15 2.44 11.69 -2.53
N GLU A 16 3.32 12.67 -2.30
CA GLU A 16 3.12 14.06 -2.77
C GLU A 16 3.04 14.15 -4.31
N GLN A 17 3.71 13.24 -5.02
CA GLN A 17 3.66 13.11 -6.48
C GLN A 17 2.47 12.30 -7.00
N GLY A 18 1.57 11.88 -6.10
CA GLY A 18 0.33 11.20 -6.47
C GLY A 18 0.40 9.68 -6.45
N ALA A 19 1.43 9.06 -5.86
CA ALA A 19 1.41 7.61 -5.64
C ALA A 19 0.21 7.17 -4.78
N GLN A 20 -0.20 5.92 -4.97
CA GLN A 20 -1.23 5.26 -4.17
C GLN A 20 -0.56 4.40 -3.11
N LEU A 21 -0.97 4.58 -1.86
CA LEU A 21 -0.47 3.79 -0.74
C LEU A 21 -1.45 2.64 -0.46
N VAL A 22 -0.95 1.40 -0.47
CA VAL A 22 -1.76 0.19 -0.25
C VAL A 22 -1.25 -0.53 0.98
N ASP A 23 -2.18 -0.75 1.92
CA ASP A 23 -1.95 -1.59 3.09
C ASP A 23 -2.55 -2.98 2.82
N VAL A 24 -1.77 -4.03 3.03
CA VAL A 24 -2.19 -5.42 2.80
C VAL A 24 -2.51 -6.21 4.07
N LEU A 25 -2.55 -5.56 5.23
CA LEU A 25 -3.00 -6.15 6.49
C LEU A 25 -4.50 -6.47 6.48
N SER A 26 -4.96 -7.23 7.46
CA SER A 26 -6.39 -7.50 7.61
C SER A 26 -7.19 -6.21 7.85
N GLU A 27 -8.49 -6.25 7.54
CA GLU A 27 -9.39 -5.12 7.79
C GLU A 27 -9.35 -4.67 9.26
N ALA A 28 -9.27 -5.63 10.19
CA ALA A 28 -9.22 -5.34 11.63
C ALA A 28 -7.91 -4.64 12.05
N GLU A 29 -6.77 -5.03 11.48
CA GLU A 29 -5.47 -4.37 11.73
C GLU A 29 -5.46 -2.97 11.14
N PHE A 30 -5.97 -2.82 9.92
CA PHE A 30 -6.09 -1.51 9.27
C PHE A 30 -7.02 -0.57 10.05
N GLU A 31 -8.18 -1.05 10.53
CA GLU A 31 -9.08 -0.25 11.37
C GLU A 31 -8.46 0.17 12.70
N HIS A 32 -7.56 -0.66 13.25
CA HIS A 32 -6.84 -0.34 14.48
C HIS A 32 -5.81 0.77 14.27
N ASP A 33 -4.95 0.65 13.26
CA ASP A 33 -3.98 1.67 12.87
C ASP A 33 -3.54 1.50 11.42
N HIS A 34 -3.40 2.61 10.70
CA HIS A 34 -2.91 2.62 9.32
C HIS A 34 -2.37 4.01 8.93
N LEU A 35 -1.55 4.06 7.88
CA LEU A 35 -1.03 5.31 7.37
C LEU A 35 -2.17 6.14 6.72
N PRO A 36 -2.28 7.46 6.99
CA PRO A 36 -3.33 8.30 6.43
C PRO A 36 -3.40 8.23 4.90
N GLY A 37 -4.60 8.03 4.37
CA GLY A 37 -4.85 7.93 2.93
C GLY A 37 -4.49 6.58 2.31
N ALA A 38 -4.08 5.58 3.11
CA ALA A 38 -3.86 4.23 2.64
C ALA A 38 -5.17 3.56 2.18
N ILE A 39 -5.05 2.66 1.21
CA ILE A 39 -6.12 1.85 0.64
C ILE A 39 -5.91 0.41 1.15
N ASN A 40 -6.82 -0.11 1.98
CA ASN A 40 -6.68 -1.46 2.53
C ASN A 40 -7.09 -2.56 1.55
N ILE A 41 -6.13 -3.28 0.94
CA ILE A 41 -6.40 -4.51 0.16
C ILE A 41 -5.79 -5.70 0.89
N PRO A 42 -6.54 -6.40 1.77
CA PRO A 42 -6.00 -7.51 2.54
C PRO A 42 -5.30 -8.55 1.67
N LEU A 43 -4.09 -8.98 2.05
CA LEU A 43 -3.26 -9.90 1.27
C LEU A 43 -4.01 -11.18 0.89
N LYS A 44 -4.82 -11.70 1.81
CA LYS A 44 -5.65 -12.91 1.61
C LYS A 44 -6.75 -12.76 0.54
N ARG A 45 -7.08 -11.52 0.17
CA ARG A 45 -8.09 -11.16 -0.83
C ARG A 45 -7.49 -10.41 -2.03
N LEU A 46 -6.16 -10.20 -2.05
CA LEU A 46 -5.48 -9.47 -3.10
C LEU A 46 -5.50 -10.30 -4.39
N ASP A 47 -6.25 -9.81 -5.37
CA ASP A 47 -6.42 -10.40 -6.68
C ASP A 47 -6.69 -9.30 -7.74
N ALA A 48 -6.92 -9.72 -9.00
CA ALA A 48 -7.19 -8.78 -10.07
C ALA A 48 -8.47 -7.93 -9.85
N THR A 49 -9.46 -8.47 -9.12
CA THR A 49 -10.74 -7.81 -8.86
C THR A 49 -10.59 -6.74 -7.79
N THR A 50 -9.96 -7.09 -6.66
CA THR A 50 -9.72 -6.15 -5.56
C THR A 50 -8.69 -5.08 -5.94
N ALA A 51 -7.70 -5.42 -6.77
CA ALA A 51 -6.74 -4.46 -7.30
C ALA A 51 -7.32 -3.56 -8.41
N ALA A 52 -8.47 -3.90 -9.01
CA ALA A 52 -9.07 -3.11 -10.10
C ALA A 52 -9.49 -1.69 -9.69
N ARG A 53 -9.62 -1.44 -8.38
CA ARG A 53 -9.91 -0.10 -7.85
C ARG A 53 -8.70 0.84 -7.81
N LEU A 54 -7.49 0.31 -8.03
CA LEU A 54 -6.27 1.11 -8.12
C LEU A 54 -6.18 1.73 -9.51
N ASP A 55 -5.77 2.99 -9.55
CA ASP A 55 -5.46 3.68 -10.79
C ASP A 55 -4.17 3.08 -11.38
N ARG A 56 -4.24 2.61 -12.63
CA ARG A 56 -3.10 1.96 -13.30
C ARG A 56 -2.07 2.95 -13.84
N ASP A 57 -2.42 4.23 -13.92
CA ASP A 57 -1.54 5.29 -14.41
C ASP A 57 -0.74 5.95 -13.28
N ARG A 58 -0.97 5.55 -12.02
CA ARG A 58 -0.31 6.08 -10.83
C ARG A 58 0.55 5.01 -10.14
N PRO A 59 1.77 5.35 -9.67
CA PRO A 59 2.60 4.41 -8.92
C PRO A 59 1.85 3.83 -7.71
N VAL A 60 2.06 2.54 -7.42
CA VAL A 60 1.49 1.86 -6.26
C VAL A 60 2.63 1.49 -5.30
N ILE A 61 2.51 1.94 -4.06
CA ILE A 61 3.42 1.58 -2.96
C ILE A 61 2.66 0.65 -2.04
N VAL A 62 3.14 -0.59 -1.91
CA VAL A 62 2.57 -1.57 -1.00
C VAL A 62 3.41 -1.59 0.27
N TYR A 63 2.75 -1.51 1.43
CA TYR A 63 3.38 -1.77 2.72
C TYR A 63 2.61 -2.84 3.49
N CYS A 64 3.33 -3.52 4.36
CA CYS A 64 2.82 -4.48 5.31
C CYS A 64 3.57 -4.23 6.63
N ASN A 65 3.05 -4.78 7.71
CA ASN A 65 3.77 -4.89 8.96
C ASN A 65 3.91 -6.38 9.29
N ASP A 66 5.13 -6.91 9.20
CA ASP A 66 5.42 -8.27 9.64
C ASP A 66 6.39 -8.19 10.82
N PHE A 67 5.90 -8.52 12.01
CA PHE A 67 6.74 -8.75 13.18
C PHE A 67 7.10 -10.24 13.18
N GLY A 68 8.11 -10.62 12.39
CA GLY A 68 8.65 -11.97 12.31
C GLY A 68 10.16 -11.98 12.40
#